data_AF-A0A7L3AIE4-F1
#
_entry.id   AF-A0A7L3AIE4-F1
#
_cell.length_a   1.000
_cell.length_b   1.000
_cell.length_c   1.000
_cell.angle_alpha   90.00
_cell.angle_beta   90.00
_cell.angle_gamma   90.00
#
_symmetry.space_group_name_H-M   'P 1'
#
loop_
_entity.id
_entity.type
_entity.pdbx_description
1 polymer ?
#
loop_
_entity_poly.entity_id
_entity_poly.type
_entity_poly.pdbx_seq_one_letter_code
_entity_poly.pdbx_strand_id
1 'polypeptide(L)'
;DIDECVAESHNCSFNETCFNIQGGFRCLSLECPENYRKSGDTRCERLPCNENKECQSLPLRITYYHLSFPTNIQVPTDIFRMGPSNAVPGDKILLSIISGNQEGFFTTKKVNNHSGIVVMQRQITEPRDLLLTIQMQLSRHGTVNTFIAKLFIFVSAQL
;
A
#
# COMPACT_ATOMS: atom_id res chain seq x y z
N ASP A 1 1.73 24.17 9.24
CA ASP A 1 2.08 23.59 7.94
C ASP A 1 1.04 24.04 6.92
N ILE A 2 1.45 24.31 5.67
CA ILE A 2 0.52 24.66 4.58
C ILE A 2 0.32 23.42 3.71
N ASP A 3 -0.84 23.28 3.09
CA ASP A 3 -1.05 22.24 2.09
C ASP A 3 -0.62 22.77 0.72
N GLU A 4 0.60 22.46 0.27
CA GLU A 4 1.11 22.96 -1.01
C GLU A 4 0.37 22.37 -2.21
N CYS A 5 -0.28 21.22 -2.04
CA CYS A 5 -1.08 20.60 -3.08
C CYS A 5 -2.39 21.37 -3.31
N VAL A 6 -3.07 21.77 -2.23
CA VAL A 6 -4.29 22.59 -2.31
C VAL A 6 -3.97 24.04 -2.69
N ALA A 7 -2.84 24.58 -2.22
CA ALA A 7 -2.40 25.93 -2.54
C ALA A 7 -1.82 26.08 -3.96
N GLU A 8 -1.73 24.99 -4.72
CA GLU A 8 -1.11 24.94 -6.05
C GLU A 8 0.33 25.51 -6.07
N SER A 9 1.03 25.41 -4.93
CA SER A 9 2.40 25.93 -4.76
C SER A 9 3.47 24.86 -4.89
N HIS A 10 3.09 23.66 -5.36
CA HIS A 10 4.00 22.55 -5.64
C HIS A 10 4.63 22.67 -7.05
N ASN A 11 5.74 21.96 -7.27
CA ASN A 11 6.43 21.92 -8.57
C ASN A 11 6.32 20.56 -9.29
N CYS A 12 5.32 19.74 -8.93
CA CYS A 12 5.06 18.45 -9.59
C CYS A 12 4.77 18.61 -11.09
N SER A 13 5.27 17.64 -11.86
CA SER A 13 5.04 17.54 -13.30
C SER A 13 3.59 17.17 -13.61
N PHE A 14 3.14 17.42 -14.85
CA PHE A 14 1.77 17.09 -15.28
C PHE A 14 1.40 15.60 -15.12
N ASN A 15 2.37 14.70 -15.23
CA ASN A 15 2.17 13.26 -15.05
C ASN A 15 2.34 12.79 -13.60
N GLU A 16 2.61 13.69 -12.67
CA GLU A 16 2.78 13.41 -11.24
C GLU A 16 1.57 13.88 -10.45
N THR A 17 1.30 13.20 -9.34
CA THR A 17 0.27 13.60 -8.38
C THR A 17 0.94 14.20 -7.15
N CYS A 18 0.50 15.38 -6.73
CA CYS A 18 0.98 16.00 -5.49
C CYS A 18 0.41 15.28 -4.27
N PHE A 19 1.27 15.02 -3.29
CA PHE A 19 0.89 14.47 -2.00
C PHE A 19 1.49 15.30 -0.88
N ASN A 20 0.60 15.93 -0.10
CA ASN A 20 0.98 16.78 1.00
C ASN A 20 1.46 15.96 2.19
N ILE A 21 2.55 16.38 2.82
CA ILE A 21 3.10 15.79 4.03
C ILE A 21 3.41 16.88 5.04
N GLN A 22 3.65 16.53 6.30
CA GLN A 22 4.05 17.54 7.26
C GLN A 22 5.41 18.15 6.88
N GLY A 23 5.43 19.46 6.66
CA GLY A 23 6.62 20.23 6.32
C GLY A 23 6.98 20.24 4.82
N GLY A 24 6.05 19.86 3.94
CA GLY A 24 6.21 19.99 2.49
C GLY A 24 5.36 19.02 1.69
N PHE A 25 5.80 18.69 0.48
CA PHE A 25 5.06 17.78 -0.41
C PHE A 25 5.95 16.72 -1.05
N ARG A 26 5.31 15.75 -1.71
CA ARG A 26 5.93 14.75 -2.57
C ARG A 26 5.21 14.71 -3.90
N CYS A 27 5.97 14.66 -5.00
CA CYS A 27 5.44 14.40 -6.33
C CYS A 27 5.53 12.92 -6.62
N LEU A 28 4.38 12.30 -6.89
CA LEU A 28 4.25 10.87 -7.01
C LEU A 28 3.97 10.50 -8.45
N SER A 29 4.80 9.64 -9.02
CA SER A 29 4.56 9.02 -10.33
C SER A 29 4.26 7.53 -10.14
N LEU A 30 3.19 7.06 -10.76
CA LEU A 30 2.89 5.64 -10.83
C LEU A 30 3.22 5.08 -12.21
N GLU A 31 4.19 4.18 -12.23
CA GLU A 31 4.47 3.29 -13.35
C GLU A 31 4.11 1.85 -13.00
N CYS A 32 3.34 1.20 -13.86
CA CYS A 32 2.99 -0.20 -13.69
C CYS A 32 4.10 -1.10 -14.22
N PRO A 33 4.44 -2.19 -13.51
CA PRO A 33 5.44 -3.14 -13.98
C PRO A 33 4.95 -3.87 -15.24
N GLU A 34 5.88 -4.57 -15.91
CA GLU A 34 5.55 -5.40 -17.07
C GLU A 34 4.41 -6.37 -16.78
N ASN A 35 3.57 -6.62 -17.79
CA ASN A 35 2.35 -7.42 -17.71
C ASN A 35 1.19 -6.79 -16.92
N TYR A 36 1.27 -5.49 -16.61
CA TYR A 36 0.18 -4.74 -16.01
C TYR A 36 -0.17 -3.50 -16.83
N ARG A 37 -1.44 -3.11 -16.78
CA ARG A 37 -1.91 -1.81 -17.25
C ARG A 37 -2.29 -0.93 -16.08
N LYS A 38 -2.11 0.39 -16.23
CA LYS A 38 -2.62 1.38 -15.29
C LYS A 38 -4.15 1.41 -15.34
N SER A 39 -4.78 1.46 -14.18
CA SER A 39 -6.23 1.40 -13.98
C SER A 39 -6.62 2.41 -12.89
N GLY A 40 -6.71 3.69 -13.26
CA GLY A 40 -6.78 4.81 -12.32
C GLY A 40 -5.38 5.26 -11.86
N ASP A 41 -5.32 6.20 -10.93
CA ASP A 41 -4.05 6.87 -10.59
C ASP A 41 -3.13 6.06 -9.69
N THR A 42 -3.67 5.07 -8.98
CA THR A 42 -2.96 4.33 -7.92
C THR A 42 -2.91 2.82 -8.14
N ARG A 43 -3.39 2.32 -9.27
CA ARG A 43 -3.66 0.88 -9.43
C ARG A 43 -3.18 0.33 -10.76
N CYS A 44 -2.58 -0.84 -10.68
CA CYS A 44 -2.14 -1.64 -11.81
C CYS A 44 -2.96 -2.94 -11.84
N GLU A 45 -3.54 -3.25 -12.99
CA GLU A 45 -4.27 -4.50 -13.23
C GLU A 45 -3.49 -5.40 -14.14
N ARG A 46 -3.41 -6.69 -13.77
CA ARG A 46 -2.71 -7.68 -14.57
C ARG A 46 -3.38 -7.82 -15.94
N LEU A 47 -2.57 -7.87 -16.99
CA LEU A 47 -3.05 -8.15 -18.34
C LEU A 47 -3.57 -9.60 -18.44
N PRO A 48 -4.47 -9.89 -19.39
CA PRO A 48 -4.91 -11.26 -19.65
C PRO A 48 -3.73 -12.20 -19.90
N CYS A 49 -3.74 -13.38 -19.27
CA CYS A 49 -2.72 -14.39 -19.52
C CYS A 49 -3.19 -15.31 -20.66
N ASN A 50 -2.40 -15.43 -21.72
CA ASN A 50 -2.62 -16.42 -22.78
C ASN A 50 -2.10 -17.80 -22.33
N GLU A 51 -2.73 -18.41 -21.32
CA GLU A 51 -2.40 -19.73 -20.76
C GLU A 51 -1.01 -19.90 -20.12
N ASN A 52 -0.20 -18.85 -20.08
CA ASN A 52 1.09 -18.86 -19.39
C ASN A 52 0.88 -19.01 -17.86
N LYS A 53 1.32 -20.14 -17.29
CA LYS A 53 1.25 -20.43 -15.85
C LYS A 53 2.05 -19.45 -14.99
N GLU A 54 3.17 -18.92 -15.50
CA GLU A 54 3.95 -17.91 -14.78
C GLU A 54 3.13 -16.64 -14.60
N CYS A 55 2.46 -16.19 -15.66
CA CYS A 55 1.54 -15.05 -15.63
C CYS A 55 0.36 -15.28 -14.67
N GLN A 56 -0.16 -16.51 -14.57
CA GLN A 56 -1.24 -16.82 -13.63
C GLN A 56 -0.82 -16.71 -12.16
N SER A 57 0.47 -16.86 -11.86
CA SER A 57 0.99 -16.70 -10.50
C SER A 57 1.20 -15.23 -10.11
N LEU A 58 1.22 -14.32 -11.09
CA LEU A 58 1.32 -12.88 -10.84
C LEU A 58 0.06 -12.34 -10.14
N PRO A 59 0.24 -11.37 -9.21
CA PRO A 59 -0.88 -10.69 -8.56
C PRO A 59 -1.93 -10.18 -9.56
N LEU A 60 -3.22 -10.34 -9.24
CA LEU A 60 -4.29 -9.78 -10.07
C LEU A 60 -4.24 -8.26 -10.12
N ARG A 61 -3.78 -7.65 -9.02
CA ARG A 61 -3.78 -6.21 -8.83
C ARG A 61 -2.67 -5.78 -7.89
N ILE A 62 -2.03 -4.67 -8.25
CA ILE A 62 -1.09 -3.94 -7.41
C ILE A 62 -1.71 -2.56 -7.15
N THR A 63 -1.85 -2.17 -5.89
CA THR A 63 -2.40 -0.86 -5.51
C THR A 63 -1.39 -0.11 -4.66
N TYR A 64 -1.19 1.16 -4.98
CA TYR A 64 -0.22 2.05 -4.37
C TYR A 64 -0.97 2.96 -3.42
N TYR A 65 -0.51 3.01 -2.18
CA TYR A 65 -1.09 3.86 -1.13
C TYR A 65 0.02 4.74 -0.58
N HIS A 66 -0.36 5.96 -0.21
CA HIS A 66 0.54 6.95 0.37
C HIS A 66 0.01 7.28 1.75
N LEU A 67 0.86 7.13 2.76
CA LEU A 67 0.56 7.37 4.16
C LEU A 67 1.57 8.39 4.68
N SER A 68 1.14 9.32 5.53
CA SER A 68 2.03 10.26 6.20
C SER A 68 1.79 10.23 7.70
N PHE A 69 2.88 10.16 8.47
CA PHE A 69 2.86 10.13 9.94
C PHE A 69 3.97 11.02 10.51
N PRO A 70 3.77 11.64 11.68
CA PRO A 70 4.86 12.28 12.41
C PRO A 70 5.76 11.24 13.09
N THR A 71 7.00 11.62 13.43
CA THR A 71 7.93 10.76 14.18
C THR A 71 7.44 10.37 15.59
N ASN A 72 6.49 11.11 16.18
CA ASN A 72 5.98 10.90 17.54
C ASN A 72 4.68 10.06 17.64
N ILE A 73 4.32 9.34 16.58
CA ILE A 73 3.08 8.58 16.55
C ILE A 73 3.01 7.54 17.67
N GLN A 74 1.86 7.48 18.36
CA GLN A 74 1.61 6.52 19.43
C GLN A 74 1.48 5.11 18.86
N VAL A 75 2.25 4.17 19.40
CA VAL A 75 2.25 2.75 19.01
C VAL A 75 1.81 1.88 20.20
N PRO A 76 1.11 0.76 19.97
CA PRO A 76 0.71 0.22 18.66
C PRO A 76 -0.47 0.96 18.03
N THR A 77 -0.46 1.13 16.70
CA THR A 77 -1.59 1.73 15.96
C THR A 77 -1.85 1.04 14.62
N ASP A 78 -3.12 0.98 14.22
CA ASP A 78 -3.57 0.39 12.97
C ASP A 78 -3.36 1.40 11.83
N ILE A 79 -2.49 1.08 10.87
CA ILE A 79 -2.13 2.02 9.79
C ILE A 79 -2.73 1.68 8.43
N PHE A 80 -3.15 0.43 8.23
CA PHE A 80 -3.70 -0.02 6.96
C PHE A 80 -4.60 -1.23 7.17
N ARG A 81 -5.74 -1.28 6.47
CA ARG A 81 -6.66 -2.41 6.48
C ARG A 81 -6.86 -2.93 5.06
N MET A 82 -6.80 -4.24 4.89
CA MET A 82 -6.96 -4.89 3.60
C MET A 82 -7.98 -6.04 3.68
N GLY A 83 -8.81 -6.15 2.66
CA GLY A 83 -9.83 -7.18 2.48
C GLY A 83 -10.42 -7.14 1.08
N PRO A 84 -11.25 -8.13 0.69
CA PRO A 84 -11.96 -8.10 -0.57
C PRO A 84 -13.01 -6.99 -0.55
N SER A 85 -13.25 -6.33 -1.69
CA SER A 85 -14.29 -5.30 -1.81
C SER A 85 -15.69 -5.85 -1.48
N ASN A 86 -15.96 -7.09 -1.88
CA ASN A 86 -17.17 -7.83 -1.55
C ASN A 86 -16.77 -9.16 -0.90
N ALA A 87 -17.03 -9.29 0.40
CA ALA A 87 -16.80 -10.51 1.15
C ALA A 87 -17.94 -11.51 0.91
N VAL A 88 -17.59 -12.78 0.67
CA VAL A 88 -18.54 -13.88 0.45
C VAL A 88 -18.34 -14.95 1.53
N PRO A 89 -19.40 -15.66 1.97
CA PRO A 89 -19.24 -16.79 2.88
C PRO A 89 -18.25 -17.83 2.33
N GLY A 90 -17.32 -18.27 3.19
CA GLY A 90 -16.27 -19.24 2.82
C GLY A 90 -14.97 -18.63 2.33
N ASP A 91 -14.91 -17.32 2.07
CA ASP A 91 -13.65 -16.64 1.79
C ASP A 91 -12.64 -16.83 2.93
N LYS A 92 -11.38 -17.01 2.54
CA LYS A 92 -10.25 -16.97 3.47
C LYS A 92 -9.21 -16.02 2.94
N ILE A 93 -8.75 -15.11 3.79
CA ILE A 93 -7.62 -14.23 3.46
C ILE A 93 -6.37 -14.58 4.28
N LEU A 94 -5.21 -14.40 3.67
CA LEU A 94 -3.91 -14.41 4.34
C LEU A 94 -3.18 -13.12 4.01
N LEU A 95 -2.81 -12.35 5.04
CA LEU A 95 -2.11 -11.07 4.91
C LEU A 95 -0.67 -11.20 5.42
N SER A 96 0.30 -10.86 4.58
CA SER A 96 1.72 -10.90 4.92
C SER A 96 2.45 -9.63 4.47
N ILE A 97 3.45 -9.23 5.24
CA ILE A 97 4.46 -8.26 4.80
C ILE A 97 5.54 -9.05 4.06
N ILE A 98 5.79 -8.71 2.79
CA ILE A 98 6.77 -9.44 1.96
C ILE A 98 8.05 -8.64 1.70
N SER A 99 8.05 -7.33 1.93
CA SER A 99 9.25 -6.47 1.81
C SER A 99 9.06 -5.16 2.57
N GLY A 100 10.16 -4.50 2.95
CA GLY A 100 10.15 -3.14 3.53
C GLY A 100 9.97 -3.07 5.05
N ASN A 101 10.25 -4.15 5.78
CA ASN A 101 10.09 -4.24 7.24
C ASN A 101 11.30 -4.89 7.93
N GLN A 102 12.50 -4.64 7.44
CA GLN A 102 13.75 -5.24 7.93
C GLN A 102 14.00 -4.92 9.41
N GLU A 103 13.60 -3.73 9.85
CA GLU A 103 13.75 -3.25 11.23
C GLU A 103 12.57 -3.63 12.14
N GLY A 104 11.50 -4.24 11.59
CA GLY A 104 10.38 -4.76 12.37
C GLY A 104 9.44 -3.71 12.96
N PHE A 105 9.25 -2.56 12.31
CA PHE A 105 8.27 -1.54 12.74
C PHE A 105 6.82 -1.97 12.57
N PHE A 106 6.57 -2.86 11.63
CA PHE A 106 5.23 -3.25 11.22
C PHE A 106 4.97 -4.72 11.52
N THR A 107 3.71 -5.05 11.78
CA THR A 107 3.24 -6.44 11.89
C THR A 107 1.86 -6.57 11.25
N THR A 108 1.45 -7.78 10.88
CA THR A 108 0.10 -8.05 10.39
C THR A 108 -0.73 -8.73 11.47
N LYS A 109 -2.01 -8.35 11.55
CA LYS A 109 -2.98 -8.99 12.44
C LYS A 109 -4.23 -9.32 11.66
N LYS A 110 -4.74 -10.54 11.85
CA LYS A 110 -6.05 -10.95 11.33
C LYS A 110 -7.13 -10.30 12.20
N VAL A 111 -8.06 -9.56 11.59
CA VAL A 111 -9.22 -8.97 12.29
C VAL A 111 -10.38 -9.93 12.27
N ASN A 112 -10.69 -10.47 11.10
CA ASN A 112 -11.74 -11.49 10.90
C ASN A 112 -11.39 -12.34 9.67
N ASN A 113 -12.32 -13.19 9.20
CA ASN A 113 -12.07 -14.08 8.06
C ASN A 113 -11.91 -13.34 6.72
N HIS A 114 -12.25 -12.06 6.66
CA HIS A 114 -12.31 -11.24 5.44
C HIS A 114 -11.49 -9.95 5.56
N SER A 115 -10.77 -9.72 6.65
CA SER A 115 -10.00 -8.48 6.86
C SER A 115 -8.76 -8.73 7.70
N GLY A 116 -7.64 -8.18 7.23
CA GLY A 116 -6.39 -8.09 7.96
C GLY A 116 -5.98 -6.62 8.08
N ILE A 117 -5.19 -6.33 9.11
CA ILE A 117 -4.63 -5.01 9.36
C ILE A 117 -3.12 -5.09 9.42
N VAL A 118 -2.47 -4.01 8.99
CA VAL A 118 -1.07 -3.72 9.25
C VAL A 118 -1.03 -2.77 10.44
N VAL A 119 -0.28 -3.16 11.46
CA VAL A 119 -0.12 -2.43 12.71
C VAL A 119 1.31 -1.92 12.77
N MET A 120 1.48 -0.63 13.04
CA MET A 120 2.77 -0.08 13.45
C MET A 120 2.96 -0.42 14.94
N GLN A 121 3.89 -1.32 15.24
CA GLN A 121 4.15 -1.83 16.59
C GLN A 121 5.35 -1.13 17.25
N ARG A 122 6.21 -0.48 16.47
CA ARG A 122 7.34 0.30 16.96
C ARG A 122 7.35 1.65 16.27
N GLN A 123 7.72 2.66 17.02
CA GLN A 123 7.80 4.04 16.55
C GLN A 123 9.02 4.24 15.65
N ILE A 124 8.89 5.13 14.67
CA ILE A 124 9.97 5.59 13.80
C ILE A 124 10.40 6.96 14.29
N THR A 125 11.56 7.06 14.92
CA THR A 125 12.00 8.29 15.62
C THR A 125 12.60 9.34 14.70
N GLU A 126 13.17 8.91 13.57
CA GLU A 126 13.81 9.80 12.60
C GLU A 126 12.93 9.99 11.36
N PRO A 127 12.86 11.21 10.80
CA PRO A 127 12.16 11.45 9.55
C PRO A 127 12.76 10.62 8.42
N ARG A 128 11.91 9.88 7.69
CA ARG A 128 12.33 9.07 6.55
C ARG A 128 11.14 8.55 5.75
N ASP A 129 11.44 8.20 4.50
CA ASP A 129 10.48 7.61 3.58
C ASP A 129 10.71 6.10 3.51
N LEU A 130 9.64 5.31 3.62
CA LEU A 130 9.67 3.85 3.62
C LEU A 130 8.72 3.30 2.56
N LEU A 131 9.08 2.16 1.96
CA LEU A 131 8.20 1.41 1.06
C LEU A 131 7.92 0.02 1.63
N LEU A 132 6.70 -0.18 2.13
CA LEU A 132 6.24 -1.45 2.65
C LEU A 132 5.42 -2.19 1.58
N THR A 133 5.77 -3.45 1.29
CA THR A 133 4.99 -4.27 0.35
C THR A 133 4.20 -5.32 1.10
N ILE A 134 2.88 -5.24 0.99
CA ILE A 134 1.91 -6.14 1.62
C ILE A 134 1.32 -7.04 0.55
N GLN A 135 1.22 -8.33 0.87
CA GLN A 135 0.54 -9.31 0.06
C GLN A 135 -0.72 -9.80 0.77
N MET A 136 -1.83 -9.82 0.03
CA MET A 136 -3.05 -10.51 0.43
C MET A 136 -3.31 -11.66 -0.54
N GLN A 137 -3.40 -12.88 -0.01
CA GLN A 137 -3.94 -14.02 -0.74
C GLN A 137 -5.40 -14.20 -0.36
N LEU A 138 -6.30 -14.20 -1.34
CA LEU A 138 -7.72 -14.48 -1.18
C LEU A 138 -8.02 -15.85 -1.78
N SER A 139 -8.42 -16.79 -0.92
CA SER A 139 -8.96 -18.09 -1.34
C SER A 139 -10.49 -18.01 -1.40
N ARG A 140 -11.05 -18.23 -2.59
CA ARG A 140 -12.49 -18.22 -2.88
C ARG A 140 -12.85 -19.38 -3.80
N HIS A 141 -13.79 -20.23 -3.40
CA HIS A 141 -14.25 -21.39 -4.16
C HIS A 141 -13.12 -22.29 -4.70
N GLY A 142 -12.03 -22.44 -3.93
CA GLY A 142 -10.86 -23.23 -4.33
C GLY A 142 -9.83 -22.49 -5.20
N THR A 143 -10.15 -21.30 -5.71
CA THR A 143 -9.19 -20.44 -6.42
C THR A 143 -8.47 -19.53 -5.42
N VAL A 144 -7.14 -19.41 -5.55
CA VAL A 144 -6.34 -18.46 -4.77
C VAL A 144 -5.87 -17.35 -5.68
N ASN A 145 -6.22 -16.13 -5.34
CA ASN A 145 -5.79 -14.93 -6.04
C ASN A 145 -4.92 -14.07 -5.13
N THR A 146 -3.85 -13.52 -5.70
CA THR A 146 -2.92 -12.64 -4.97
C THR A 146 -3.18 -11.18 -5.31
N PHE A 147 -3.11 -10.33 -4.29
CA PHE A 147 -3.23 -8.87 -4.39
C PHE A 147 -2.07 -8.23 -3.64
N ILE A 148 -1.47 -7.20 -4.24
CA ILE A 148 -0.36 -6.46 -3.63
C ILE A 148 -0.83 -5.05 -3.26
N ALA A 149 -0.49 -4.60 -2.06
CA ALA A 149 -0.53 -3.21 -1.66
C ALA A 149 0.89 -2.71 -1.41
N LYS A 150 1.31 -1.67 -2.12
CA LYS A 150 2.56 -0.94 -1.90
C LYS A 150 2.25 0.30 -1.09
N LEU A 151 2.69 0.35 0.17
CA LEU A 151 2.50 1.49 1.05
C LEU A 151 3.77 2.34 1.07
N PHE A 152 3.72 3.51 0.45
CA PHE A 152 4.72 4.55 0.62
C PHE A 152 4.39 5.32 1.90
N ILE A 153 5.25 5.21 2.90
CA ILE A 153 5.06 5.77 4.23
C ILE A 153 6.07 6.91 4.40
N PHE A 154 5.57 8.13 4.48
CA PHE A 154 6.36 9.35 4.68
C PHE A 154 6.34 9.72 6.16
N VAL A 155 7.47 9.56 6.84
CA VAL A 155 7.62 9.96 8.25
C VAL A 155 8.28 11.32 8.32
N SER A 156 7.55 12.32 8.82
CA SER A 156 8.03 13.70 8.94
C SER A 156 8.39 14.07 10.37
N ALA A 157 9.32 15.01 10.54
CA ALA A 157 9.64 15.54 11.86
C ALA A 157 8.41 16.19 12.51
N GLN A 158 8.29 16.02 13.82
CA GLN A 158 7.32 16.79 14.59
C GLN A 158 7.76 18.26 14.61
N LEU A 159 6.90 19.15 14.12
CA LEU A 159 7.02 20.60 14.30
C LEU A 159 6.56 21.01 15.71
#